data_AF-A0A4S0UNR5-F1
#
_entry.id   AF-A0A4S0UNR5-F1
#
_cell.length_a   1.000
_cell.length_b   1.000
_cell.length_c   1.000
_cell.angle_alpha   90.00
_cell.angle_beta   90.00
_cell.angle_gamma   90.00
#
_symmetry.space_group_name_H-M   'P 1'
#
loop_
_entity.id
_entity.type
_entity.pdbx_description
1 polymer ?
#
loop_
_entity_poly.entity_id
_entity_poly.type
_entity_poly.pdbx_seq_one_letter_code
_entity_poly.pdbx_strand_id
1 'polypeptide(L)'
;SLPLGVDIEAWLKDGETGWDAFPNTGQGKVDAQTGPLAAALADKNIKLETGAHVDWLEASPDGKSIAAVHYTRNGVQKTLSPKLVILSAGAVNSAVILLRS
;
A
#
# COMPACT_ATOMS: atom_id res chain seq x y z
N SER A 1 -3.86 -2.78 -13.27
CA SER A 1 -5.08 -2.60 -12.50
C SER A 1 -4.76 -1.67 -11.35
N LEU A 2 -5.41 -0.51 -11.22
CA LEU A 2 -5.33 0.26 -9.98
C LEU A 2 -6.11 -0.54 -8.91
N PRO A 3 -5.63 -0.63 -7.66
CA PRO A 3 -6.46 -1.17 -6.59
C PRO A 3 -7.71 -0.28 -6.48
N LEU A 4 -8.87 -0.89 -6.73
CA LEU A 4 -10.16 -0.23 -6.72
C LEU A 4 -10.86 -0.62 -5.42
N GLY A 5 -11.12 0.37 -4.57
CA GLY A 5 -12.14 0.25 -3.53
C GLY A 5 -13.52 0.41 -4.16
N VAL A 6 -14.50 -0.31 -3.63
CA VAL A 6 -15.92 -0.12 -4.02
C VAL A 6 -16.71 0.18 -2.76
N ASP A 7 -17.27 1.38 -2.68
CA ASP A 7 -18.37 1.68 -1.78
C ASP A 7 -19.65 1.20 -2.45
N ILE A 8 -20.18 0.08 -1.95
CA ILE A 8 -21.32 -0.61 -2.56
C ILE A 8 -22.57 0.26 -2.54
N GLU A 9 -22.82 0.98 -1.44
CA GLU A 9 -24.02 1.79 -1.29
C GLU A 9 -23.96 3.02 -2.20
N ALA A 10 -22.82 3.73 -2.21
CA ALA A 10 -22.62 4.88 -3.09
C ALA A 10 -22.62 4.49 -4.58
N TRP A 11 -22.07 3.32 -4.92
CA TRP A 11 -22.07 2.82 -6.30
C TRP A 11 -23.47 2.42 -6.77
N LEU A 12 -24.26 1.76 -5.93
CA LEU A 12 -25.61 1.32 -6.28
C LEU A 12 -26.61 2.47 -6.40
N LYS A 13 -26.40 3.60 -5.69
CA LYS A 13 -27.30 4.76 -5.74
C LYS A 13 -27.52 5.31 -7.16
N ASP A 14 -26.48 5.26 -7.99
CA ASP A 14 -26.54 5.72 -9.38
C ASP A 14 -26.59 4.53 -10.37
N GLY A 15 -26.62 3.29 -9.87
CA GLY A 15 -26.48 2.06 -10.64
C GLY A 15 -27.74 1.58 -11.36
N GLU A 16 -28.92 2.14 -11.06
CA GLU A 16 -30.18 1.87 -11.77
C GLU A 16 -30.21 2.55 -13.16
N THR A 17 -29.21 2.25 -13.98
CA THR A 17 -29.16 2.69 -15.38
C THR A 17 -29.29 1.49 -16.32
N GLY A 18 -29.65 1.71 -17.58
CA GLY A 18 -29.73 0.65 -18.58
C GLY A 18 -28.37 0.12 -19.08
N TRP A 19 -27.25 0.51 -18.44
CA TRP A 19 -25.89 0.15 -18.87
C TRP A 19 -25.32 -0.99 -18.02
N ASP A 20 -24.86 -2.06 -18.68
CA ASP A 20 -24.22 -3.24 -18.07
C ASP A 20 -22.85 -2.97 -17.40
N ALA A 21 -22.36 -1.74 -17.49
CA ALA A 21 -21.13 -1.30 -16.85
C ALA A 21 -21.25 0.16 -16.39
N PHE A 22 -22.05 0.39 -15.35
CA PHE A 22 -22.19 1.73 -14.77
C PHE A 22 -20.78 2.35 -14.54
N PRO A 23 -20.46 3.46 -15.21
CA PRO A 23 -19.10 3.97 -15.27
C PRO A 23 -18.64 4.41 -13.89
N ASN A 24 -17.32 4.48 -13.72
CA ASN A 24 -16.77 5.06 -12.51
C ASN A 24 -17.14 6.55 -12.41
N THR A 25 -17.99 6.91 -11.45
CA THR A 25 -18.39 8.29 -11.16
C THR A 25 -17.48 8.99 -10.14
N GLY A 26 -16.45 8.31 -9.63
CA GLY A 26 -15.53 8.83 -8.62
C GLY A 26 -16.08 8.81 -7.19
N GLN A 27 -17.32 8.34 -6.98
CA GLN A 27 -17.94 8.22 -5.65
C GLN A 27 -18.05 6.75 -5.21
N GLY A 28 -18.59 5.88 -6.07
CA GLY A 28 -18.77 4.46 -5.72
C GLY A 28 -17.57 3.56 -5.99
N LYS A 29 -16.80 3.84 -7.05
CA LYS A 29 -15.64 3.05 -7.46
C LYS A 29 -14.38 3.90 -7.36
N VAL A 30 -13.65 3.79 -6.27
CA VAL A 30 -12.57 4.73 -5.94
C VAL A 30 -11.21 4.05 -5.99
N ASP A 31 -10.16 4.84 -6.18
CA ASP A 31 -8.79 4.34 -6.06
C ASP A 31 -8.43 4.05 -4.58
N ALA A 32 -7.33 3.33 -4.35
CA ALA A 32 -6.90 2.97 -3.00
C ALA A 32 -6.54 4.16 -2.10
N GLN A 33 -6.10 5.30 -2.66
CA GLN A 33 -5.79 6.49 -1.88
C GLN A 33 -7.08 7.13 -1.36
N THR A 34 -8.07 7.32 -2.24
CA THR A 34 -9.34 7.96 -1.90
C THR A 34 -10.21 7.10 -0.97
N GLY A 35 -10.23 5.77 -1.18
CA GLY A 35 -11.02 4.86 -0.35
C GLY A 35 -10.26 4.34 0.88
N PRO A 36 -9.66 3.13 0.81
CA PRO A 36 -9.14 2.43 1.97
C PRO A 36 -8.01 3.14 2.70
N LEU A 37 -7.11 3.86 2.00
CA LEU A 37 -6.01 4.58 2.67
C LEU A 37 -6.53 5.76 3.50
N ALA A 38 -7.45 6.57 2.96
CA ALA A 38 -8.06 7.67 3.70
C ALA A 38 -8.76 7.16 4.97
N ALA A 39 -9.50 6.05 4.88
CA ALA A 39 -10.14 5.41 6.02
C ALA A 39 -9.11 4.90 7.05
N ALA A 40 -8.04 4.24 6.60
CA ALA A 40 -6.98 3.74 7.48
C ALA A 40 -6.26 4.87 8.24
N LEU A 41 -6.00 6.00 7.58
CA LEU A 41 -5.31 7.15 8.20
C LEU A 41 -6.16 7.91 9.22
N ALA A 42 -7.44 7.56 9.40
CA ALA A 42 -8.25 8.05 10.51
C ALA A 42 -7.82 7.42 11.87
N ASP A 43 -7.18 6.25 11.86
CA ASP A 43 -6.63 5.62 13.05
C ASP A 43 -5.27 6.25 13.42
N LYS A 44 -5.15 6.72 14.68
CA LYS A 44 -3.93 7.36 15.20
C LYS A 44 -2.73 6.42 15.32
N ASN A 45 -2.96 5.11 15.31
CA ASN A 45 -1.90 4.10 15.36
C ASN A 45 -1.27 3.85 13.97
N ILE A 46 -1.86 4.40 12.92
CA ILE A 46 -1.38 4.26 11.55
C ILE A 46 -0.63 5.53 11.14
N LYS A 47 0.59 5.34 10.62
CA LYS A 47 1.43 6.43 10.12
C LYS A 47 1.87 6.13 8.69
N LEU A 48 1.66 7.09 7.79
CA LEU A 48 2.21 7.05 6.45
C LEU A 48 3.48 7.92 6.39
N GLU A 49 4.61 7.30 6.04
CA GLU A 49 5.83 8.02 5.69
C GLU A 49 5.99 8.09 4.17
N THR A 50 5.81 9.29 3.62
CA THR A 50 6.03 9.57 2.19
C THR A 50 7.48 9.98 1.92
N GLY A 51 7.90 9.87 0.66
CA GLY A 51 9.28 10.14 0.22
C GLY A 51 10.30 9.16 0.81
N ALA A 52 9.84 7.97 1.22
CA ALA A 52 10.63 6.91 1.81
C ALA A 52 10.77 5.76 0.80
N HIS A 53 11.99 5.51 0.34
CA HIS A 53 12.31 4.41 -0.58
C HIS A 53 12.99 3.29 0.20
N VAL A 54 12.41 2.09 0.22
CA VAL A 54 13.04 0.91 0.84
C VAL A 54 14.13 0.40 -0.08
N ASP A 55 15.37 0.39 0.41
CA ASP A 55 16.56 0.02 -0.36
C ASP A 55 16.77 -1.51 -0.35
N TRP A 56 16.72 -2.12 0.83
CA TRP A 56 16.87 -3.56 1.06
C TRP A 56 16.34 -3.98 2.46
N LEU A 57 16.22 -5.29 2.68
CA LEU A 57 15.82 -5.89 3.95
C LEU A 57 16.98 -6.69 4.56
N GLU A 58 17.20 -6.54 5.86
CA GLU A 58 18.20 -7.32 6.58
C GLU A 58 17.56 -8.59 7.13
N ALA A 59 17.95 -9.75 6.62
CA ALA A 59 17.54 -11.03 7.17
C ALA A 59 18.25 -11.30 8.51
N SER A 60 17.54 -11.96 9.43
CA SER A 60 18.18 -12.48 10.65
C SER A 60 19.28 -13.49 10.31
N PRO A 61 20.26 -13.72 11.20
CA PRO A 61 21.36 -14.66 10.93
C PRO A 61 20.92 -16.09 10.59
N ASP A 62 19.74 -16.51 11.05
CA ASP A 62 19.14 -17.82 10.74
C ASP A 62 18.30 -17.83 9.45
N GLY A 63 18.13 -16.67 8.79
CA GLY A 63 17.37 -16.49 7.56
C GLY A 63 15.86 -16.63 7.70
N LYS A 64 15.33 -16.71 8.92
CA LYS A 64 13.89 -17.02 9.17
C LYS A 64 13.02 -15.78 9.33
N SER A 65 13.61 -14.61 9.51
CA SER A 65 12.89 -13.36 9.76
C SER A 65 13.64 -12.16 9.18
N ILE A 66 12.98 -11.01 9.13
CA ILE A 66 13.60 -9.73 8.80
C ILE A 66 13.95 -9.02 10.11
N ALA A 67 15.25 -8.78 10.33
CA ALA A 67 15.77 -8.06 11.48
C ALA A 67 15.61 -6.54 11.34
N ALA A 68 15.77 -6.02 10.13
CA ALA A 68 15.64 -4.59 9.85
C ALA A 68 15.21 -4.26 8.41
N VAL A 69 14.60 -3.10 8.24
CA VAL A 69 14.27 -2.47 6.97
C VAL A 69 15.17 -1.26 6.79
N HIS A 70 15.99 -1.26 5.74
CA HIS A 70 16.86 -0.14 5.39
C HIS A 70 16.21 0.68 4.28
N TYR A 71 16.06 1.98 4.52
CA TYR A 71 15.33 2.85 3.61
C TYR A 71 15.91 4.27 3.59
N THR A 72 15.83 4.92 2.44
CA THR A 72 16.25 6.29 2.23
C THR A 72 15.04 7.21 2.24
N ARG A 73 15.07 8.24 3.09
CA ARG A 73 14.02 9.26 3.15
C ARG A 73 14.64 10.64 3.00
N ASN A 74 14.22 11.36 1.95
CA ASN A 74 14.76 12.69 1.63
C ASN A 74 16.30 12.70 1.54
N GLY A 75 16.89 11.68 0.93
CA GLY A 75 18.35 11.53 0.77
C GLY A 75 19.10 11.04 2.01
N VAL A 76 18.40 10.77 3.13
CA VAL A 76 19.03 10.27 4.35
C VAL A 76 18.66 8.81 4.57
N GLN A 77 19.66 7.95 4.74
CA GLN A 77 19.48 6.54 5.06
C GLN A 77 18.99 6.38 6.51
N LYS A 78 18.03 5.48 6.70
CA LYS A 78 17.37 5.18 7.97
C LYS A 78 17.11 3.69 8.09
N THR A 79 16.84 3.25 9.32
CA THR A 79 16.60 1.85 9.66
C THR A 79 15.40 1.72 10.59
N LEU A 80 14.58 0.69 10.38
CA LEU A 80 13.49 0.28 11.27
C LEU A 80 13.61 -1.21 11.58
N SER A 81 13.25 -1.63 12.80
CA SER A 81 13.25 -3.04 13.22
C SER A 81 11.85 -3.49 13.66
N PRO A 82 10.90 -3.63 12.72
CA PRO A 82 9.55 -4.07 13.03
C PRO A 82 9.48 -5.58 13.29
N LYS A 83 8.43 -6.04 13.99
CA LYS A 83 8.18 -7.48 14.21
C LYS A 83 7.61 -8.20 12.98
N LEU A 84 6.95 -7.46 12.09
CA LEU A 84 6.32 -7.96 10.87
C LEU A 84 6.62 -6.99 9.73
N VAL A 85 6.99 -7.53 8.57
CA VAL A 85 7.21 -6.78 7.33
C VAL A 85 6.26 -7.31 6.27
N ILE A 86 5.53 -6.40 5.61
CA ILE A 86 4.65 -6.71 4.49
C ILE A 86 5.18 -5.98 3.25
N LEU A 87 5.53 -6.72 2.20
CA LEU A 87 5.94 -6.14 0.93
C LEU A 87 4.74 -5.89 0.02
N SER A 88 4.39 -4.62 -0.15
CA SER A 88 3.31 -4.17 -1.05
C SER A 88 3.80 -3.16 -2.09
N ALA A 89 5.06 -3.30 -2.55
CA ALA A 89 5.70 -2.39 -3.50
C ALA A 89 5.33 -2.65 -4.97
N GLY A 90 4.39 -3.57 -5.23
CA GLY A 90 4.06 -4.08 -6.56
C GLY A 90 5.02 -5.18 -7.03
N ALA A 91 4.60 -5.95 -8.05
CA ALA A 91 5.29 -7.19 -8.44
C ALA A 91 6.80 -7.01 -8.71
N VAL A 92 7.15 -5.98 -9.49
CA VAL A 92 8.55 -5.72 -9.89
C VAL A 92 9.38 -5.27 -8.69
N ASN A 93 8.96 -4.23 -7.96
CA ASN A 93 9.78 -3.69 -6.88
C ASN A 93 9.86 -4.65 -5.69
N SER A 94 8.78 -5.37 -5.36
CA SER A 94 8.84 -6.39 -4.31
C SER A 94 9.87 -7.47 -4.65
N ALA A 95 9.92 -7.95 -5.90
CA ALA A 95 10.92 -8.93 -6.33
C ALA A 95 12.35 -8.36 -6.29
N VAL A 96 12.53 -7.11 -6.72
CA VAL A 96 13.84 -6.43 -6.69
C VAL A 96 14.34 -6.24 -5.26
N ILE A 97 13.48 -5.83 -4.33
CA ILE A 97 13.83 -5.70 -2.91
C ILE A 97 14.28 -7.06 -2.37
N LEU A 98 13.51 -8.12 -2.62
CA LEU A 98 13.85 -9.47 -2.18
C LEU A 98 15.18 -9.97 -2.75
N LEU A 99 15.49 -9.67 -4.02
CA LEU A 99 16.75 -10.10 -4.64
C LEU A 99 17.99 -9.37 -4.09
N ARG A 100 17.81 -8.14 -3.58
CA ARG A 100 18.88 -7.35 -2.95
C ARG A 100 19.10 -7.68 -1.48
N SER A 101 18.18 -8.43 -0.87
CA SER A 101 18.11 -8.74 0.57
C SER A 101 18.63 -10.14 0.84
#